data_AF-A0A7C5CJ00-F1
#
_entry.id   AF-A0A7C5CJ00-F1
#
_cell.length_a   1.000
_cell.length_b   1.000
_cell.length_c   1.000
_cell.angle_alpha   90.00
_cell.angle_beta   90.00
_cell.angle_gamma   90.00
#
_symmetry.space_group_name_H-M   'P 1'
#
loop_
_entity.id
_entity.type
_entity.pdbx_description
1 polymer ?
#
loop_
_entity_poly.entity_id
_entity_poly.type
_entity_poly.pdbx_seq_one_letter_code
_entity_poly.pdbx_strand_id
1 'polypeptide(L)'
;MRIIRKIFVIFLFLTICLYAQEGSLLKHVSYFSSLPSRISGTDGCNKAADYIKDVFRQAGLKNIQIEKFDVVVPVQEYAYVSLENKKIPLEALWPNSVRTCSTPPEGITGKL
;
A
#
# COMPACT_ATOMS: atom_id res chain seq x y z
N MET A 1 -10.92 14.46 -48.79
CA MET A 1 -10.56 13.35 -47.86
C MET A 1 -9.40 13.64 -46.90
N ARG A 2 -8.29 14.29 -47.32
CA ARG A 2 -7.14 14.59 -46.42
C ARG A 2 -7.46 15.57 -45.27
N ILE A 3 -8.32 16.57 -45.49
CA ILE A 3 -8.68 17.58 -44.47
C ILE A 3 -9.55 16.97 -43.37
N ILE A 4 -10.58 16.21 -43.73
CA ILE A 4 -11.48 15.52 -42.77
C ILE A 4 -10.68 14.56 -41.88
N ARG A 5 -9.72 13.82 -42.45
CA ARG A 5 -8.85 12.92 -41.68
C ARG A 5 -7.94 13.67 -40.71
N LYS A 6 -7.44 14.86 -41.07
CA LYS A 6 -6.66 15.71 -40.16
C LYS A 6 -7.53 16.26 -39.01
N ILE A 7 -8.73 16.73 -39.32
CA ILE A 7 -9.68 17.21 -38.31
C ILE A 7 -10.05 16.10 -37.33
N PHE A 8 -10.30 14.88 -37.83
CA PHE A 8 -10.60 13.72 -36.98
C PHE A 8 -9.44 13.37 -36.03
N VAL A 9 -8.19 13.37 -36.53
CA VAL A 9 -7.01 13.09 -35.69
C VAL A 9 -6.80 14.17 -34.64
N ILE A 10 -6.99 15.45 -34.99
CA ILE A 10 -6.89 16.57 -34.04
C ILE A 10 -7.97 16.45 -32.96
N PHE A 11 -9.21 16.14 -33.35
CA PHE A 11 -10.32 15.99 -32.41
C PHE A 11 -10.12 14.79 -31.46
N LEU A 12 -9.63 13.66 -31.99
CA LEU A 12 -9.26 12.49 -31.19
C LEU A 12 -8.13 12.81 -30.20
N PHE A 13 -7.11 13.54 -30.65
CA PHE A 13 -5.99 13.94 -29.77
C PHE A 13 -6.45 14.90 -28.67
N LEU A 14 -7.31 15.87 -29.00
CA LEU A 14 -7.90 16.79 -28.02
C LEU A 14 -8.78 16.07 -27.00
N THR A 15 -9.57 15.08 -27.42
CA THR A 15 -10.37 14.28 -26.48
C THR A 15 -9.49 13.45 -25.55
N ILE A 16 -8.40 12.86 -26.03
CA ILE A 16 -7.44 12.13 -25.20
C ILE A 16 -6.79 13.05 -24.17
N CYS A 17 -6.35 14.25 -24.59
CA CYS A 17 -5.77 15.23 -23.67
C CYS A 17 -6.79 15.76 -22.64
N LEU A 18 -8.05 15.94 -23.04
CA LEU A 18 -9.13 16.32 -22.12
C LEU A 18 -9.44 15.22 -21.09
N TYR A 19 -9.28 13.95 -21.46
CA TYR A 19 -9.46 12.80 -20.56
C TYR A 19 -8.22 12.53 -19.68
N ALA A 20 -7.04 13.03 -20.04
CA ALA A 20 -5.82 12.92 -19.24
C ALA A 20 -5.89 13.84 -18.01
N GLN A 21 -6.68 13.43 -17.01
CA GLN A 21 -6.98 14.25 -15.83
C GLN A 21 -5.90 14.07 -14.75
N GLU A 22 -4.87 14.93 -14.76
CA GLU A 22 -3.81 15.01 -13.74
C GLU A 22 -4.36 15.19 -12.31
N GLY A 23 -5.50 15.88 -12.16
CA GLY A 23 -6.15 16.12 -10.87
C GLY A 23 -6.61 14.84 -10.14
N SER A 24 -6.69 13.70 -10.83
CA SER A 24 -7.08 12.43 -10.21
C SER A 24 -5.94 11.78 -9.41
N LEU A 25 -4.67 12.01 -9.79
CA LEU A 25 -3.53 11.28 -9.20
C LEU A 25 -3.30 11.68 -7.74
N LEU A 26 -3.33 12.97 -7.43
CA LEU A 26 -3.12 13.49 -6.07
C LEU A 26 -4.17 12.97 -5.09
N LYS A 27 -5.41 12.76 -5.55
CA LYS A 27 -6.49 12.15 -4.76
C LYS A 27 -6.13 10.72 -4.36
N HIS A 28 -5.64 9.92 -5.30
CA HIS A 28 -5.24 8.54 -5.03
C HIS A 28 -4.02 8.48 -4.10
N VAL A 29 -3.00 9.31 -4.35
CA VAL A 29 -1.82 9.40 -3.48
C VAL A 29 -2.21 9.82 -2.06
N SER A 30 -3.07 10.84 -1.91
CA SER A 30 -3.55 11.27 -0.59
C SER A 30 -4.27 10.16 0.16
N TYR A 31 -5.15 9.42 -0.52
CA TYR A 31 -5.84 8.29 0.11
C TYR A 31 -4.84 7.21 0.56
N PHE A 32 -3.95 6.75 -0.32
CA PHE A 32 -3.01 5.68 0.02
C PHE A 32 -1.98 6.08 1.09
N SER A 33 -1.59 7.36 1.14
CA SER A 33 -0.70 7.89 2.17
C SER A 33 -1.41 8.14 3.51
N SER A 34 -2.74 8.23 3.53
CA SER A 34 -3.52 8.35 4.77
C SER A 34 -3.68 7.02 5.52
N LEU A 35 -3.37 5.90 4.87
CA LEU A 35 -3.43 4.58 5.50
C LEU A 35 -2.20 4.37 6.41
N PRO A 36 -2.36 3.93 7.67
CA PRO A 36 -1.24 3.78 8.61
C PRO A 36 -0.09 2.87 8.12
N SER A 37 -0.43 1.83 7.36
CA SER A 37 0.52 0.96 6.66
C SER A 37 -0.17 0.35 5.44
N ARG A 38 0.60 -0.04 4.43
CA ARG A 38 0.13 -0.80 3.26
C ARG A 38 0.97 -2.03 2.98
N ILE A 39 1.70 -2.51 3.99
CA ILE A 39 2.45 -3.77 3.93
C ILE A 39 1.45 -4.91 3.71
N SER A 40 1.80 -5.88 2.87
CA SER A 40 0.96 -7.06 2.61
C SER A 40 0.50 -7.74 3.91
N GLY A 41 -0.73 -8.23 3.94
CA GLY A 41 -1.32 -8.88 5.13
C GLY A 41 -1.82 -7.92 6.21
N THR A 42 -1.54 -6.61 6.12
CA THR A 42 -2.10 -5.61 7.05
C THR A 42 -3.51 -5.17 6.66
N ASP A 43 -4.27 -4.63 7.62
CA ASP A 43 -5.60 -4.05 7.37
C ASP A 43 -5.56 -2.91 6.33
N GLY A 44 -4.51 -2.08 6.33
CA GLY A 44 -4.36 -1.02 5.35
C GLY A 44 -4.06 -1.54 3.93
N CYS A 45 -3.42 -2.70 3.78
CA CYS A 45 -3.30 -3.38 2.48
C CYS A 45 -4.69 -3.81 1.95
N ASN A 46 -5.55 -4.36 2.80
CA ASN A 46 -6.91 -4.73 2.42
C ASN A 46 -7.73 -3.50 2.00
N LYS A 47 -7.68 -2.42 2.79
CA LYS A 47 -8.33 -1.14 2.45
C LYS A 47 -7.85 -0.56 1.12
N ALA A 48 -6.53 -0.63 0.85
CA ALA A 48 -5.98 -0.21 -0.43
C ALA A 48 -6.50 -1.05 -1.60
N ALA A 49 -6.60 -2.37 -1.45
CA ALA A 49 -7.14 -3.25 -2.49
C ALA A 49 -8.62 -2.95 -2.79
N ASP A 50 -9.43 -2.72 -1.75
CA ASP A 50 -10.83 -2.33 -1.89
C ASP A 50 -11.00 -0.99 -2.59
N TYR A 51 -10.17 0.00 -2.24
CA TYR A 51 -10.15 1.29 -2.93
C TYR A 51 -9.84 1.15 -4.42
N ILE A 52 -8.82 0.36 -4.79
CA ILE A 52 -8.45 0.14 -6.19
C ILE A 52 -9.62 -0.50 -6.96
N LYS A 53 -10.24 -1.53 -6.37
CA LYS A 53 -11.41 -2.20 -6.94
C LYS A 53 -12.55 -1.21 -7.21
N ASP A 54 -12.83 -0.31 -6.27
CA ASP A 54 -13.89 0.68 -6.42
C ASP A 54 -13.54 1.76 -7.45
N VAL A 55 -12.27 2.18 -7.55
CA VAL A 55 -11.80 3.07 -8.62
C VAL A 55 -11.96 2.40 -9.99
N PHE A 56 -11.62 1.13 -10.13
CA PHE A 56 -11.82 0.38 -11.37
C PHE A 56 -13.30 0.27 -11.76
N ARG A 57 -14.20 0.04 -10.79
CA ARG A 57 -15.65 0.06 -11.03
C ARG A 57 -16.13 1.43 -11.53
N GLN A 58 -15.67 2.51 -10.89
CA GLN A 58 -16.01 3.88 -11.26
C GLN A 58 -15.49 4.24 -12.68
N ALA A 59 -14.34 3.70 -13.07
CA ALA A 59 -13.80 3.83 -14.42
C ALA A 59 -14.54 2.99 -15.48
N GLY A 60 -15.56 2.21 -15.09
CA GLY A 60 -16.40 1.45 -16.00
C GLY A 60 -15.92 0.04 -16.34
N LEU A 61 -14.85 -0.45 -15.68
CA LEU A 61 -14.38 -1.83 -15.85
C LEU A 61 -15.45 -2.82 -15.35
N LYS A 62 -15.71 -3.87 -16.14
CA LYS A 62 -16.79 -4.84 -15.86
C LYS A 62 -16.32 -6.17 -15.27
N ASN A 63 -15.12 -6.61 -15.63
CA ASN A 63 -14.60 -7.94 -15.27
C ASN A 63 -13.48 -7.84 -14.22
N ILE A 64 -13.79 -7.27 -13.07
CA ILE A 64 -12.81 -7.11 -11.98
C ILE A 64 -12.78 -8.39 -11.14
N GLN A 65 -11.62 -9.01 -11.05
CA GLN A 65 -11.39 -10.23 -10.26
C GLN A 65 -10.50 -9.90 -9.07
N ILE A 66 -10.68 -10.63 -7.97
CA ILE A 66 -9.83 -10.57 -6.79
C ILE A 66 -9.27 -11.96 -6.57
N GLU A 67 -7.95 -12.07 -6.58
CA GLU A 67 -7.25 -13.31 -6.26
C GLU A 67 -6.65 -13.18 -4.86
N LYS A 68 -6.96 -14.14 -4.00
CA LYS A 68 -6.39 -14.22 -2.66
C LYS A 68 -5.25 -15.21 -2.68
N PHE A 69 -4.17 -14.86 -1.99
CA PHE A 69 -3.04 -15.73 -1.77
C PHE A 69 -2.55 -15.55 -0.34
N ASP A 70 -1.97 -16.62 0.20
CA ASP A 70 -1.39 -16.59 1.53
C ASP A 70 0.02 -15.97 1.47
N VAL A 71 0.32 -15.14 2.46
CA VAL A 71 1.63 -14.50 2.62
C VAL A 71 2.04 -14.56 4.08
N VAL A 72 3.31 -14.89 4.31
CA VAL A 72 3.91 -14.85 5.65
C VAL A 72 4.43 -13.45 5.90
N VAL A 73 3.99 -12.82 6.98
CA VAL A 73 4.34 -11.43 7.33
C VAL A 73 4.84 -11.41 8.77
N PRO A 74 6.00 -10.79 9.06
CA PRO A 74 6.47 -10.65 10.42
C PRO A 74 5.54 -9.71 11.20
N VAL A 75 5.18 -10.12 12.41
CA VAL A 75 4.34 -9.33 13.33
C VAL A 75 5.14 -9.03 14.58
N GLN A 76 5.20 -7.76 14.98
CA GLN A 76 5.71 -7.35 16.28
C GLN A 76 4.54 -7.20 17.24
N GLU A 77 4.44 -8.12 18.20
CA GLU A 77 3.46 -8.01 19.29
C GLU A 77 3.94 -7.03 20.37
N TYR A 78 5.24 -7.08 20.70
CA TYR A 78 5.90 -6.16 21.63
C TYR A 78 7.41 -6.15 21.38
N ALA A 79 8.05 -5.03 21.69
CA ALA A 79 9.50 -4.92 21.78
C ALA A 79 9.86 -3.83 22.78
N TYR A 80 10.72 -4.15 23.75
CA TYR A 80 11.16 -3.19 24.76
C TYR A 80 12.44 -3.62 25.46
N VAL A 81 13.14 -2.66 26.05
CA VAL A 81 14.20 -2.88 27.04
C VAL A 81 13.68 -2.48 28.41
N SER A 82 13.89 -3.33 29.40
CA SER A 82 13.66 -3.02 30.81
C SER A 82 14.98 -2.60 31.46
N LEU A 83 15.04 -1.38 31.99
CA LEU A 83 16.20 -0.83 32.70
C LEU A 83 15.75 -0.25 34.03
N GLU A 84 16.20 -0.84 35.14
CA GLU A 84 15.75 -0.47 36.49
C GLU A 84 14.21 -0.44 36.57
N ASN A 85 13.62 0.74 36.81
CA ASN A 85 12.17 0.96 36.90
C ASN A 85 11.57 1.55 35.61
N LYS A 86 12.27 1.46 34.47
CA LYS A 86 11.84 2.01 33.17
C LYS A 86 11.66 0.92 32.13
N LYS A 87 10.64 1.10 31.28
CA LYS A 87 10.38 0.31 30.08
C LYS A 87 10.56 1.22 28.87
N ILE A 88 11.58 0.95 28.06
CA ILE A 88 11.90 1.72 26.86
C ILE A 88 11.33 0.94 25.66
N PRO A 89 10.35 1.49 24.91
CA PRO A 89 9.82 0.81 23.74
C PRO A 89 10.90 0.71 22.65
N LEU A 90 10.85 -0.38 21.89
CA LEU A 90 11.71 -0.62 20.74
C LEU A 90 10.86 -0.87 19.49
N GLU A 91 11.48 -0.71 18.33
CA GLU A 91 10.95 -1.16 17.06
C GLU A 91 11.93 -2.17 16.46
N ALA A 92 11.44 -3.37 16.16
CA ALA A 92 12.21 -4.42 15.53
C ALA A 92 12.60 -4.02 14.11
N LEU A 93 13.82 -4.39 13.72
CA LEU A 93 14.23 -4.27 12.32
C LEU A 93 13.41 -5.23 11.46
N TRP A 94 13.16 -4.84 10.21
CA TRP A 94 12.54 -5.75 9.26
C TRP A 94 13.47 -6.96 9.05
N PRO A 95 12.97 -8.19 9.25
CA PRO A 95 13.83 -9.37 9.21
C PRO A 95 14.30 -9.69 7.79
N ASN A 96 15.47 -10.30 7.69
CA ASN A 96 15.88 -10.95 6.44
C ASN A 96 15.18 -12.31 6.35
N SER A 97 14.22 -12.44 5.44
CA SER A 97 13.36 -13.63 5.27
C SER A 97 12.49 -13.91 6.51
N VAL A 98 12.42 -15.17 6.98
CA VAL A 98 11.42 -15.64 7.96
C VAL A 98 11.85 -15.55 9.43
N ARG A 99 13.06 -15.01 9.72
CA ARG A 99 13.61 -14.96 11.09
C ARG A 99 13.28 -13.62 11.75
N THR A 100 12.20 -13.56 12.52
CA THR A 100 11.82 -12.36 13.28
C THR A 100 12.87 -12.00 14.33
N CYS A 101 12.99 -10.70 14.64
CA CYS A 101 13.75 -10.24 15.80
C CYS A 101 13.00 -10.65 17.08
N SER A 102 13.38 -11.78 17.65
CA SER A 102 12.71 -12.35 18.82
C SER A 102 13.73 -12.86 19.82
N THR A 103 13.44 -12.66 21.10
CA THR A 103 14.14 -13.31 22.22
C THR A 103 13.43 -14.63 22.56
N PRO A 104 14.03 -15.49 23.40
CA PRO A 104 13.25 -16.47 24.16
C PRO A 104 12.08 -15.80 24.93
N PRO A 105 11.02 -16.54 25.28
CA PRO A 105 9.88 -15.99 26.03
C PRO A 105 10.27 -15.32 27.35
N GLU A 106 11.31 -15.81 28.01
CA GLU A 106 11.90 -15.25 29.24
C GLU A 106 12.72 -13.97 29.03
N GLY A 107 12.98 -13.57 27.78
CA GLY A 107 13.81 -12.42 27.42
C GLY A 107 15.31 -12.71 27.46
N ILE A 108 16.12 -11.66 27.32
CA ILE A 108 17.58 -11.71 27.43
C ILE A 108 18.01 -10.63 28.43
N THR A 109 18.85 -11.00 29.41
CA THR A 109 19.38 -10.09 30.42
C THR A 109 20.90 -10.09 30.43
N GLY A 110 21.51 -8.92 30.57
CA GLY A 110 22.97 -8.80 30.63
C GLY A 110 23.40 -7.43 31.16
N LYS A 111 24.71 -7.31 31.45
CA LYS A 111 25.31 -5.99 31.69
C LYS A 111 25.37 -5.25 30.35
N LEU A 112 24.90 -4.01 30.35
CA LEU A 112 25.06 -3.08 29.24
C LEU A 112 26.46 -2.48 29.24
#